data_AF-A0A5C7RTM0-F1
#
_entry.id   AF-A0A5C7RTM0-F1
#
_cell.length_a   1.000
_cell.length_b   1.000
_cell.length_c   1.000
_cell.angle_alpha   90.00
_cell.angle_beta   90.00
_cell.angle_gamma   90.00
#
_symmetry.space_group_name_H-M   'P 1'
#
loop_
_entity.id
_entity.type
_entity.pdbx_description
1 polymer ?
#
loop_
_entity_poly.entity_id
_entity_poly.type
_entity_poly.pdbx_seq_one_letter_code
_entity_poly.pdbx_strand_id
1 'polypeptide(L)'
;VIVGGYETFVSRLNLEGHPDQPEWLSHVNASVLKVKLAMAIIGISSIHLLKTFIEAGQLGLPLCSPALLEAGALCTKATATGVMWQSIIHGLFILSAMGIAYTDRIMAATPSKHTQH
;
A
#
# COMPACT_ATOMS: atom_id res chain seq x y z
N VAL A 1 23.21 -31.21 5.70
CA VAL A 1 22.97 -29.81 5.25
C VAL A 1 21.77 -29.22 5.98
N ILE A 2 21.83 -29.16 7.32
CA ILE A 2 20.75 -28.63 8.18
C ILE A 2 21.33 -27.66 9.24
N VAL A 3 22.62 -27.74 9.56
CA VAL A 3 23.27 -26.88 10.55
C VAL A 3 23.68 -25.50 9.99
N GLY A 4 23.86 -25.35 8.67
CA GLY A 4 24.18 -24.05 8.05
C GLY A 4 23.01 -23.05 7.96
N GLY A 5 21.78 -23.49 8.25
CA GLY A 5 20.58 -22.64 8.21
C GLY A 5 20.38 -21.78 9.45
N TYR A 6 20.76 -22.26 10.65
CA TYR A 6 20.54 -21.52 11.90
C TYR A 6 21.49 -20.30 12.03
N GLU A 7 22.73 -20.44 11.57
CA GLU A 7 23.72 -19.35 11.49
C GLU A 7 23.29 -18.22 10.52
N THR A 8 22.64 -18.55 9.41
CA THR A 8 22.29 -17.55 8.37
C THR A 8 21.01 -16.77 8.70
N PHE A 9 20.09 -17.34 9.48
CA PHE A 9 18.77 -16.73 9.76
C PHE A 9 18.51 -16.39 11.23
N VAL A 10 19.32 -16.90 12.17
CA VAL A 10 19.12 -16.70 13.62
C VAL A 10 20.39 -16.16 14.33
N SER A 11 21.56 -16.14 13.68
CA SER A 11 22.76 -15.52 14.26
C SER A 11 22.56 -14.00 14.42
N ARG A 12 22.91 -13.47 15.59
CA ARG A 12 22.99 -12.02 15.78
C ARG A 12 24.21 -11.53 15.00
N LEU A 13 23.99 -10.74 13.95
CA LEU A 13 25.06 -10.04 13.25
C LEU A 13 25.78 -9.09 14.24
N ASN A 14 26.93 -9.50 14.76
CA ASN A 14 27.76 -8.68 15.64
C ASN A 14 28.67 -7.75 14.80
N LEU A 15 28.06 -6.71 14.22
CA LEU A 15 28.70 -5.75 13.30
C LEU A 15 29.41 -4.58 14.02
N GLU A 16 29.90 -4.77 15.23
CA GLU A 16 30.64 -3.72 15.95
C GLU A 16 32.03 -3.50 15.32
N GLY A 17 32.16 -2.42 14.54
CA GLY A 17 33.45 -1.95 14.03
C GLY A 17 34.02 -2.68 12.81
N HIS A 18 33.23 -3.48 12.10
CA HIS A 18 33.71 -4.19 10.90
C HIS A 18 33.77 -3.23 9.69
N PRO A 19 34.90 -3.16 8.95
CA PRO A 19 35.05 -2.29 7.78
C PRO A 19 34.06 -2.63 6.65
N ASP A 20 33.49 -3.83 6.68
CA ASP A 20 32.54 -4.36 5.69
C ASP A 20 31.09 -4.32 6.18
N GLN A 21 30.75 -3.41 7.12
CA GLN A 21 29.34 -3.23 7.46
C GLN A 21 28.59 -2.82 6.17
N PRO A 22 27.49 -3.50 5.83
CA PRO A 22 26.76 -3.13 4.64
C PRO A 22 26.09 -1.76 4.81
N GLU A 23 26.36 -0.80 3.93
CA GLU A 23 25.78 0.55 3.99
C GLU A 23 24.24 0.55 3.97
N TRP A 24 23.65 -0.52 3.43
CA TRP A 24 22.21 -0.68 3.35
C TRP A 24 21.57 -0.90 4.73
N LEU A 25 22.28 -1.43 5.73
CA LEU A 25 21.70 -1.74 7.05
C LEU A 25 21.56 -0.50 7.96
N SER A 26 22.43 0.50 7.80
CA SER A 26 22.38 1.74 8.57
C SER A 26 21.39 2.77 8.00
N HIS A 27 20.93 2.60 6.75
CA HIS A 27 20.06 3.56 6.05
C HIS A 27 18.64 3.02 5.75
N VAL A 28 18.24 1.85 6.26
CA VAL A 28 16.84 1.41 6.13
C VAL A 28 15.95 2.21 7.08
N ASN A 29 15.52 3.40 6.65
CA ASN A 29 14.56 4.21 7.40
C ASN A 29 13.15 3.58 7.29
N ALA A 30 12.69 2.99 8.40
CA ALA A 30 11.38 2.34 8.48
C ALA A 30 10.20 3.27 8.15
N SER A 31 10.31 4.58 8.40
CA SER A 31 9.27 5.56 8.03
C SER A 31 9.18 5.74 6.52
N VAL A 32 10.32 5.84 5.83
CA VAL A 32 10.36 5.92 4.36
C VAL A 32 9.79 4.64 3.71
N LEU A 33 10.07 3.48 4.31
CA LEU A 33 9.50 2.20 3.84
C LEU A 33 7.97 2.16 3.98
N LYS A 34 7.42 2.61 5.12
CA LYS A 34 5.97 2.67 5.34
C LYS A 34 5.27 3.58 4.34
N VAL A 35 5.84 4.75 4.06
CA VAL A 35 5.28 5.71 3.09
C VAL A 35 5.30 5.14 1.68
N LYS A 36 6.41 4.51 1.26
CA LYS A 36 6.52 3.87 -0.07
C LYS A 36 5.51 2.73 -0.23
N LEU A 37 5.33 1.91 0.80
CA LEU A 37 4.35 0.83 0.80
C LEU A 37 2.92 1.39 0.68
N ALA A 38 2.57 2.40 1.48
CA ALA A 38 1.26 3.04 1.43
C ALA A 38 0.97 3.64 0.04
N MET A 39 1.94 4.34 -0.55
CA MET A 39 1.81 4.93 -1.89
C MET A 39 1.57 3.84 -2.96
N ALA A 40 2.28 2.71 -2.88
CA ALA A 40 2.08 1.59 -3.81
C ALA A 40 0.66 1.00 -3.72
N ILE A 41 0.15 0.79 -2.49
CA ILE A 41 -1.21 0.25 -2.27
C ILE A 41 -2.28 1.22 -2.80
N ILE A 42 -2.12 2.52 -2.54
CA ILE A 42 -3.03 3.54 -3.08
C ILE A 42 -3.01 3.52 -4.61
N GLY A 43 -1.82 3.47 -5.23
CA GLY A 43 -1.67 3.44 -6.69
C GLY A 43 -2.37 2.24 -7.34
N ILE A 44 -2.20 1.04 -6.78
CA ILE A 44 -2.90 -0.17 -7.26
C ILE A 44 -4.42 0.01 -7.13
N SER A 45 -4.89 0.53 -5.99
CA SER A 45 -6.30 0.79 -5.75
C SER A 45 -6.89 1.84 -6.71
N SER A 46 -6.12 2.88 -7.09
CA SER A 46 -6.55 3.90 -8.06
C SER A 46 -6.80 3.31 -9.45
N ILE A 47 -6.00 2.34 -9.89
CA ILE A 47 -6.20 1.66 -11.18
C ILE A 47 -7.55 0.94 -11.20
N HIS A 48 -7.93 0.32 -10.09
CA HIS A 48 -9.23 -0.33 -9.96
C HIS A 48 -10.38 0.69 -10.04
N LEU A 49 -10.21 1.86 -9.40
CA LEU A 49 -11.20 2.95 -9.49
C LEU A 49 -11.33 3.52 -10.90
N LEU A 50 -10.22 3.64 -11.64
CA LEU A 50 -10.26 4.09 -13.01
C LEU A 50 -11.08 3.14 -13.90
N LYS A 51 -10.91 1.82 -13.74
CA LYS A 51 -11.75 0.83 -14.43
C LYS A 51 -13.23 1.04 -14.13
N THR A 52 -13.60 1.18 -12.85
CA THR A 52 -15.00 1.39 -12.47
C THR A 52 -15.54 2.75 -12.91
N PHE A 53 -14.68 3.77 -13.02
CA PHE A 53 -15.04 5.11 -13.48
C PHE A 53 -15.42 5.10 -14.96
N ILE A 54 -14.66 4.37 -15.79
CA ILE A 54 -14.99 4.19 -17.21
C ILE A 54 -16.33 3.45 -17.38
N GLU A 55 -16.62 2.50 -16.49
CA GLU A 55 -17.89 1.74 -16.47
C GLU A 55 -19.04 2.51 -15.80
N ALA A 56 -18.79 3.68 -15.20
CA ALA A 56 -19.79 4.40 -14.40
C ALA A 56 -20.99 4.88 -15.22
N GLY A 57 -20.79 5.21 -16.50
CA GLY A 57 -21.86 5.61 -17.42
C GLY A 57 -22.88 4.51 -17.70
N GLN A 58 -22.56 3.25 -17.37
CA GLN A 58 -23.43 2.09 -17.55
C GLN A 58 -24.11 1.66 -16.23
N LEU A 59 -23.89 2.38 -15.14
CA LEU A 59 -24.53 2.11 -13.85
C LEU A 59 -26.05 2.36 -13.96
N GLY A 60 -26.83 1.35 -13.58
CA GLY A 60 -28.30 1.36 -13.69
C GLY A 60 -28.84 0.52 -14.84
N LEU A 61 -27.99 0.04 -15.75
CA LEU A 61 -28.36 -1.01 -16.69
C LEU A 61 -28.54 -2.35 -15.97
N PRO A 62 -29.33 -3.29 -16.54
CA PRO A 62 -29.42 -4.64 -16.00
C PRO A 62 -28.05 -5.34 -16.04
N LEU A 63 -27.83 -6.23 -15.07
CA LEU A 63 -26.64 -7.08 -15.03
C LEU A 63 -26.58 -7.96 -16.28
N CYS A 64 -25.41 -8.06 -16.90
CA CYS A 64 -25.23 -8.89 -18.08
C CYS A 64 -25.59 -10.36 -17.78
N SER A 65 -26.61 -10.86 -18.46
CA SER A 65 -27.01 -12.26 -18.49
C SER A 65 -26.85 -12.81 -19.91
N PRO A 66 -26.71 -14.14 -20.09
CA PRO A 66 -26.58 -14.74 -21.43
C PRO A 66 -27.74 -14.35 -22.36
N ALA A 67 -28.96 -14.31 -21.84
CA ALA A 67 -30.15 -13.92 -22.60
C ALA A 67 -30.11 -12.45 -23.07
N LEU A 68 -29.60 -11.53 -22.25
CA LEU A 68 -29.45 -10.12 -22.64
C LEU A 68 -28.36 -9.92 -23.68
N LEU A 69 -27.29 -10.72 -23.62
CA LEU A 69 -26.21 -10.71 -24.61
C LEU A 69 -26.72 -11.19 -25.97
N GLU A 70 -27.49 -12.28 -26.02
CA GLU A 70 -28.08 -12.80 -27.27
C GLU A 70 -29.09 -11.82 -27.87
N ALA A 71 -29.80 -11.06 -27.04
CA ALA A 71 -30.72 -10.00 -27.46
C ALA A 71 -30.02 -8.70 -27.93
N GLY A 72 -28.69 -8.61 -27.81
CA GLY A 72 -27.93 -7.39 -28.16
C GLY A 72 -28.26 -6.18 -27.27
N ALA A 73 -28.81 -6.41 -26.07
CA ALA A 73 -29.22 -5.35 -25.18
C ALA A 73 -28.02 -4.75 -24.42
N LEU A 74 -28.07 -3.44 -24.12
CA LEU A 74 -27.08 -2.79 -23.26
C LEU A 74 -27.18 -3.35 -21.83
N CYS A 75 -26.06 -3.83 -21.30
CA CYS A 75 -25.96 -4.39 -19.95
C CYS A 75 -24.66 -3.94 -19.26
N THR A 76 -24.61 -4.07 -17.93
CA THR A 76 -23.41 -3.71 -17.14
C THR A 76 -22.88 -4.90 -16.34
N LYS A 77 -21.58 -4.90 -16.08
CA LYS A 77 -20.92 -5.79 -15.12
C LYS A 77 -20.62 -5.11 -13.79
N ALA A 78 -20.75 -3.79 -13.73
CA ALA A 78 -20.47 -2.98 -12.55
C ALA A 78 -21.76 -2.79 -11.73
N THR A 79 -21.68 -2.98 -10.41
CA THR A 79 -22.79 -2.74 -9.49
C THR A 79 -22.56 -1.44 -8.71
N ALA A 80 -23.64 -0.70 -8.44
CA ALA A 80 -23.55 0.52 -7.62
C ALA A 80 -22.96 0.24 -6.23
N THR A 81 -23.35 -0.88 -5.61
CA THR A 81 -22.80 -1.33 -4.33
C THR A 81 -21.31 -1.61 -4.41
N GLY A 82 -20.84 -2.29 -5.46
CA GLY A 82 -19.41 -2.57 -5.66
C GLY A 82 -18.59 -1.29 -5.84
N VAL A 83 -19.07 -0.37 -6.67
CA VAL A 83 -18.41 0.93 -6.91
C VAL A 83 -18.37 1.77 -5.62
N MET A 84 -19.45 1.78 -4.85
CA MET A 84 -19.53 2.48 -3.57
C MET A 84 -18.47 1.95 -2.58
N TRP A 85 -18.43 0.63 -2.37
CA TRP A 85 -17.44 0.04 -1.45
C TRP A 85 -16.01 0.25 -1.91
N GLN A 86 -15.73 0.13 -3.20
CA GLN A 86 -14.39 0.38 -3.75
C GLN A 86 -13.95 1.83 -3.52
N SER A 87 -14.87 2.79 -3.68
CA SER A 87 -14.59 4.22 -3.44
C SER A 87 -14.34 4.50 -1.96
N ILE A 88 -15.13 3.90 -1.06
CA ILE A 88 -14.94 4.02 0.40
C ILE A 88 -13.59 3.45 0.82
N ILE A 89 -13.24 2.25 0.35
CA ILE A 89 -11.97 1.58 0.69
C ILE A 89 -10.78 2.42 0.21
N HIS A 90 -10.85 2.95 -1.01
CA HIS A 90 -9.79 3.82 -1.52
C HIS A 90 -9.64 5.10 -0.69
N GLY A 91 -10.76 5.73 -0.31
CA GLY A 91 -10.77 6.87 0.61
C GLY A 91 -10.11 6.51 1.95
N LEU A 92 -10.39 5.32 2.49
CA LEU A 92 -9.76 4.84 3.72
C LEU A 92 -8.24 4.64 3.57
N PHE A 93 -7.76 4.16 2.42
CA PHE A 93 -6.32 4.09 2.14
C PHE A 93 -5.64 5.46 2.10
N ILE A 94 -6.30 6.46 1.50
CA ILE A 94 -5.79 7.84 1.50
C ILE A 94 -5.74 8.40 2.93
N LEU A 95 -6.81 8.25 3.70
CA LEU A 95 -6.86 8.69 5.10
C LEU A 95 -5.78 8.02 5.96
N SER A 96 -5.55 6.72 5.75
CA SER A 96 -4.48 5.98 6.42
C SER A 96 -3.09 6.54 6.07
N ALA A 97 -2.82 6.82 4.79
CA ALA A 97 -1.56 7.40 4.36
C ALA A 97 -1.33 8.83 4.88
N MET A 98 -2.38 9.65 4.95
CA MET A 98 -2.33 10.95 5.63
C MET A 98 -2.02 10.79 7.12
N GLY A 99 -2.62 9.80 7.78
CA GLY A 99 -2.34 9.45 9.17
C GLY A 99 -0.86 9.12 9.39
N ILE A 100 -0.29 8.23 8.57
CA ILE A 100 1.14 7.85 8.61
C ILE A 100 2.05 9.08 8.43
N ALA A 101 1.77 9.92 7.43
CA ALA A 101 2.54 11.13 7.19
C ALA A 101 2.44 12.13 8.35
N TYR A 102 1.29 12.20 9.01
CA TYR A 102 1.08 13.06 10.17
C TYR A 102 1.86 12.57 11.41
N THR A 103 1.83 11.27 11.71
CA THR A 103 2.63 10.71 12.83
C THR A 103 4.12 10.87 12.57
N ASP A 104 4.59 10.61 11.35
CA ASP A 104 5.99 10.83 10.98
C ASP A 104 6.41 12.29 11.17
N ARG A 105 5.55 13.25 10.81
CA ARG A 105 5.81 14.69 11.03
C ARG A 105 5.93 15.04 12.52
N ILE A 106 5.06 14.48 13.38
CA ILE A 106 5.14 14.73 14.83
C ILE A 106 6.44 14.15 15.40
N MET A 107 6.82 12.94 14.99
CA MET A 107 8.04 12.29 15.48
C MET A 107 9.30 13.05 15.06
N ALA A 108 9.32 13.61 13.85
CA ALA A 108 10.44 14.42 13.36
C ALA A 108 10.58 15.79 14.06
N ALA A 109 9.50 16.30 14.68
CA ALA A 109 9.50 17.61 15.33
C ALA A 109 10.05 17.63 16.76
N THR A 110 10.47 16.49 17.32
CA THR A 110 11.08 16.45 18.66
C THR A 110 12.60 16.70 18.54
N PRO A 111 13.13 17.86 18.98
CA PRO A 111 14.57 18.09 18.95
C PRO A 111 15.23 17.21 20.00
N SER A 112 16.16 16.34 19.59
CA SER A 112 17.04 15.70 20.56
C SER A 112 17.91 16.79 21.19
N LYS A 113 17.81 16.98 22.51
CA LYS A 113 18.83 17.72 23.24
C LYS A 113 20.11 16.89 23.13
N HIS A 114 20.97 17.25 22.18
CA HIS A 114 22.34 16.76 22.15
C HIS A 114 23.06 17.37 23.36
N THR A 115 23.06 16.64 24.48
CA THR A 115 23.92 16.94 25.62
C THR A 115 25.36 16.78 25.13
N GLN A 116 26.07 17.90 24.98
CA GLN A 116 27.53 17.88 24.83
C GLN A 116 28.14 17.65 26.21
N HIS A 117 28.87 16.55 26.36
CA HIS A 117 29.89 16.34 27.38
C HIS A 117 31.04 15.58 26.74
#